data_AF-A0A849YZQ3-F1
#
_entry.id   AF-A0A849YZQ3-F1
#
_cell.length_a   1.000
_cell.length_b   1.000
_cell.length_c   1.000
_cell.angle_alpha   90.00
_cell.angle_beta   90.00
_cell.angle_gamma   90.00
#
_symmetry.space_group_name_H-M   'P 1'
#
loop_
_entity.id
_entity.type
_entity.pdbx_description
1 polymer ?
#
loop_
_entity_poly.entity_id
_entity_poly.type
_entity_poly.pdbx_seq_one_letter_code
_entity_poly.pdbx_strand_id
1 'polypeptide(L)'
;MPTRPLDLARLAEHVAVEPGGEIRLKGSFHSTFDGAEIDAATTTWPADAPGGASIDPGGLIDFKAGGFHVTSRDPKTHEVVAVATGDPAPVCAKLGVQAPCLPLRMLPLSQSRLITMDEWRSSLKGAISLEVVAPPPPAAYAPVVDVATHPAALGAVGVMGLAAVVGLTWMIRRRQKLSPAGQLRSLVARVSKKLATADAVFIATVSPALERATAILDERRVDPSSKEGQRVREILLRVESRLDEAVADAKAAKEQAAADELAAEMEAALEAAREADASARRV
;
A
#
# COMPACT_ATOMS: atom_id res chain seq x y z
N MET A 1 19.11 -20.17 -11.02
CA MET A 1 17.67 -20.51 -11.05
C MET A 1 17.07 -19.92 -12.32
N PRO A 2 15.90 -20.36 -12.83
CA PRO A 2 15.36 -19.79 -14.06
C PRO A 2 14.95 -18.33 -13.81
N THR A 3 15.74 -17.41 -14.37
CA THR A 3 15.36 -16.00 -14.52
C THR A 3 14.39 -15.89 -15.68
N ARG A 4 13.30 -15.15 -15.49
CA ARG A 4 12.32 -14.89 -16.54
C ARG A 4 12.03 -13.39 -16.67
N PRO A 5 11.85 -12.85 -17.89
CA PRO A 5 11.48 -11.46 -18.06
C PRO A 5 10.06 -11.20 -17.55
N LEU A 6 9.83 -9.99 -17.05
CA LEU A 6 8.52 -9.49 -16.65
C LEU A 6 7.69 -9.18 -17.91
N ASP A 7 6.45 -9.69 -17.95
CA ASP A 7 5.54 -9.46 -19.08
C ASP A 7 4.71 -8.19 -18.89
N LEU A 8 5.03 -7.14 -19.65
CA LEU A 8 4.33 -5.85 -19.59
C LEU A 8 2.91 -5.88 -20.19
N ALA A 9 2.52 -6.96 -20.87
CA ALA A 9 1.15 -7.13 -21.34
C ALA A 9 0.19 -7.50 -20.20
N ARG A 10 0.71 -8.00 -19.07
CA ARG A 10 -0.09 -8.40 -17.91
C ARG A 10 -0.10 -7.30 -16.86
N LEU A 11 -1.27 -7.02 -16.28
CA LEU A 11 -1.40 -6.04 -15.19
C LEU A 11 -0.90 -6.58 -13.85
N ALA A 12 -0.88 -7.90 -13.68
CA ALA A 12 -0.26 -8.56 -12.55
C ALA A 12 0.18 -9.96 -12.93
N GLU A 13 1.23 -10.45 -12.27
CA GLU A 13 1.75 -11.78 -12.50
C GLU A 13 1.93 -12.55 -11.20
N HIS A 14 1.36 -13.75 -11.12
CA HIS A 14 1.56 -14.64 -9.97
C HIS A 14 3.02 -15.07 -9.84
N VAL A 15 3.51 -15.12 -8.61
CA VAL A 15 4.83 -15.65 -8.29
C VAL A 15 4.67 -16.80 -7.30
N ALA A 16 5.08 -17.99 -7.73
CA ALA A 16 5.02 -19.20 -6.93
C ALA A 16 6.14 -19.18 -5.87
N VAL A 17 5.87 -18.50 -4.76
CA VAL A 17 6.77 -18.39 -3.62
C VAL A 17 5.96 -18.45 -2.33
N GLU A 18 6.42 -19.26 -1.39
CA GLU A 18 5.80 -19.37 -0.06
C GLU A 18 6.09 -18.11 0.79
N PRO A 19 5.26 -17.80 1.80
CA PRO A 19 5.56 -16.75 2.76
C PRO A 19 6.95 -16.92 3.39
N GLY A 20 7.74 -15.85 3.41
CA GLY A 20 9.15 -15.85 3.81
C GLY A 20 10.13 -16.14 2.69
N GLY A 21 9.67 -16.59 1.52
CA GLY A 21 10.51 -16.78 0.34
C GLY A 21 10.92 -15.45 -0.31
N GLU A 22 12.12 -15.43 -0.87
CA GLU A 22 12.74 -14.26 -1.48
C GLU A 22 12.56 -14.27 -3.01
N ILE A 23 12.28 -13.09 -3.55
CA ILE A 23 12.34 -12.81 -4.98
C ILE A 23 13.34 -11.69 -5.23
N ARG A 24 14.00 -11.75 -6.39
CA ARG A 24 14.94 -10.75 -6.85
C ARG A 24 14.52 -10.26 -8.23
N LEU A 25 14.38 -8.96 -8.35
CA LEU A 25 14.12 -8.29 -9.62
C LEU A 25 15.37 -7.53 -10.04
N LYS A 26 15.78 -7.70 -11.30
CA LYS A 26 16.98 -7.09 -11.85
C LYS A 26 16.69 -6.41 -13.18
N GLY A 27 17.21 -5.20 -13.32
CA GLY A 27 17.12 -4.40 -14.54
C GLY A 27 16.16 -3.23 -14.41
N SER A 28 16.12 -2.44 -15.47
CA SER A 28 15.31 -1.23 -15.57
C SER A 28 14.69 -1.13 -16.96
N PHE A 29 13.71 -0.25 -17.07
CA PHE A 29 13.21 0.25 -18.34
C PHE A 29 13.59 1.71 -18.50
N HIS A 30 14.09 2.08 -19.67
CA HIS A 30 14.24 3.46 -20.08
C HIS A 30 13.01 3.88 -20.89
N SER A 31 12.33 4.95 -20.51
CA SER A 31 11.24 5.51 -21.29
C SER A 31 11.77 6.46 -22.35
N THR A 32 11.44 6.18 -23.62
CA THR A 32 11.74 7.11 -24.72
C THR A 32 10.82 8.33 -24.75
N PHE A 33 9.82 8.40 -23.88
CA PHE A 33 8.87 9.52 -23.83
C PHE A 33 9.44 10.70 -23.04
N ASP A 34 9.99 10.42 -21.86
CA ASP A 34 10.46 11.44 -20.91
C ASP A 34 11.90 11.20 -20.42
N GLY A 35 12.58 10.18 -20.94
CA GLY A 35 13.94 9.82 -20.57
C GLY A 35 14.07 9.16 -19.20
N ALA A 36 12.97 8.90 -18.49
CA ALA A 36 12.99 8.33 -17.15
C ALA A 36 13.49 6.87 -17.18
N GLU A 37 14.25 6.51 -16.15
CA GLU A 37 14.67 5.13 -15.90
C GLU A 37 13.86 4.54 -14.76
N ILE A 38 13.09 3.49 -15.04
CA ILE A 38 12.15 2.86 -14.11
C ILE A 38 12.62 1.45 -13.81
N ASP A 39 13.04 1.19 -12.57
CA ASP A 39 13.25 -0.15 -12.07
C ASP A 39 12.01 -0.67 -11.33
N ALA A 40 12.13 -1.83 -10.68
CA ALA A 40 10.98 -2.42 -9.99
C ALA A 40 10.43 -1.54 -8.84
N ALA A 41 11.27 -0.73 -8.18
CA ALA A 41 10.91 0.02 -6.97
C ALA A 41 11.10 1.54 -7.06
N THR A 42 11.79 2.07 -8.08
CA THR A 42 12.08 3.49 -8.25
C THR A 42 11.91 3.95 -9.69
N THR A 43 11.69 5.26 -9.82
CA THR A 43 11.79 6.00 -11.07
C THR A 43 12.89 7.04 -10.90
N THR A 44 13.89 7.03 -11.77
CA THR A 44 14.99 7.99 -11.82
C THR A 44 14.76 8.92 -13.00
N TRP A 45 14.76 10.22 -12.72
CA TRP A 45 14.54 11.27 -13.72
C TRP A 45 15.88 11.87 -14.18
N PRO A 46 16.04 12.13 -15.48
CA PRO A 46 17.25 12.75 -16.00
C PRO A 46 17.32 14.25 -15.67
N ALA A 47 18.49 14.86 -15.86
CA ALA A 47 18.74 16.25 -15.47
C ALA A 47 17.93 17.29 -16.28
N ASP A 48 17.52 16.92 -17.49
CA ASP A 48 16.70 17.71 -18.41
C ASP A 48 15.19 17.53 -18.15
N ALA A 49 14.79 16.64 -17.25
CA ALA A 49 13.39 16.50 -16.85
C ALA A 49 12.86 17.77 -16.15
N PRO A 50 11.56 18.08 -16.26
CA PRO A 50 10.93 19.13 -15.45
C PRO A 50 11.13 18.86 -13.95
N GLY A 51 11.87 19.73 -13.26
CA GLY A 51 12.25 19.53 -11.85
C GLY A 51 13.69 19.04 -11.64
N GLY A 52 14.42 18.74 -12.72
CA GLY A 52 15.81 18.30 -12.70
C GLY A 52 15.98 16.84 -12.29
N ALA A 53 17.25 16.43 -12.13
CA ALA A 53 17.58 15.06 -11.77
C ALA A 53 17.05 14.71 -10.38
N SER A 54 16.23 13.67 -10.29
CA SER A 54 15.59 13.23 -9.05
C SER A 54 15.34 11.72 -9.06
N ILE A 55 15.07 11.15 -7.88
CA ILE A 55 14.73 9.74 -7.71
C ILE A 55 13.45 9.67 -6.89
N ASP A 56 12.37 9.20 -7.52
CA ASP A 56 11.08 9.08 -6.86
C ASP A 56 10.89 7.69 -6.25
N PRO A 57 10.33 7.62 -5.02
CA PRO A 57 9.91 6.36 -4.43
C PRO A 57 8.65 5.85 -5.14
N GLY A 58 8.84 5.08 -6.20
CA GLY A 58 7.76 4.47 -6.97
C GLY A 58 8.27 3.95 -8.29
N GLY A 59 8.48 2.63 -8.38
CA GLY A 59 8.88 1.96 -9.60
C GLY A 59 7.71 1.31 -10.33
N LEU A 60 8.05 0.36 -11.19
CA LEU A 60 7.07 -0.36 -12.00
C LEU A 60 6.16 -1.27 -11.16
N ILE A 61 6.59 -1.75 -9.99
CA ILE A 61 5.88 -2.78 -9.22
C ILE A 61 5.31 -2.22 -7.91
N ASP A 62 4.04 -2.55 -7.62
CA ASP A 62 3.45 -2.31 -6.30
C ASP A 62 3.62 -3.54 -5.38
N PHE A 63 4.80 -3.65 -4.77
CA PHE A 63 5.14 -4.79 -3.90
C PHE A 63 4.15 -4.99 -2.76
N LYS A 64 3.79 -3.90 -2.07
CA LYS A 64 2.91 -3.97 -0.90
C LYS A 64 1.52 -4.47 -1.30
N ALA A 65 0.97 -3.98 -2.40
CA ALA A 65 -0.33 -4.44 -2.89
C ALA A 65 -0.30 -5.88 -3.44
N GLY A 66 0.88 -6.36 -3.83
CA GLY A 66 1.16 -7.72 -4.30
C GLY A 66 1.42 -8.77 -3.21
N GLY A 67 1.55 -8.36 -1.94
CA GLY A 67 1.88 -9.26 -0.83
C GLY A 67 3.39 -9.46 -0.62
N PHE A 68 4.20 -8.47 -1.02
CA PHE A 68 5.65 -8.46 -0.88
C PHE A 68 6.12 -7.29 -0.01
N HIS A 69 7.23 -7.52 0.71
CA HIS A 69 7.97 -6.49 1.43
C HIS A 69 9.37 -6.37 0.85
N VAL A 70 9.75 -5.18 0.39
CA VAL A 70 11.09 -4.90 -0.12
C VAL A 70 12.08 -4.89 1.03
N THR A 71 13.11 -5.75 0.97
CA THR A 71 14.15 -5.88 2.01
C THR A 71 15.45 -5.21 1.60
N SER A 72 15.76 -5.17 0.30
CA SER A 72 16.94 -4.51 -0.24
C SER A 72 16.64 -3.86 -1.58
N ARG A 73 17.33 -2.76 -1.86
CA ARG A 73 17.27 -2.04 -3.13
C ARG A 73 18.62 -1.43 -3.45
N ASP A 74 19.13 -1.71 -4.65
CA ASP A 74 20.29 -1.05 -5.22
C ASP A 74 19.90 -0.31 -6.51
N PRO A 75 19.79 1.04 -6.46
CA PRO A 75 19.40 1.84 -7.61
C PRO A 75 20.49 1.93 -8.69
N LYS A 76 21.75 1.54 -8.41
CA LYS A 76 22.82 1.55 -9.41
C LYS A 76 22.84 0.28 -10.25
N THR A 77 22.50 -0.85 -9.64
CA THR A 77 22.41 -2.15 -10.33
C THR A 77 20.98 -2.49 -10.73
N HIS A 78 20.02 -1.62 -10.40
CA HIS A 78 18.58 -1.82 -10.56
C HIS A 78 18.12 -3.17 -10.00
N GLU A 79 18.63 -3.49 -8.81
CA GLU A 79 18.32 -4.73 -8.13
C GLU A 79 17.39 -4.46 -6.95
N VAL A 80 16.28 -5.20 -6.90
CA VAL A 80 15.31 -5.14 -5.81
C VAL A 80 15.10 -6.53 -5.26
N VAL A 81 15.30 -6.68 -3.96
CA VAL A 81 15.02 -7.91 -3.22
C VAL A 81 13.76 -7.71 -2.40
N ALA A 82 12.80 -8.62 -2.55
CA ALA A 82 11.56 -8.59 -1.81
C ALA A 82 11.21 -9.97 -1.27
N VAL A 83 10.54 -9.99 -0.11
CA VAL A 83 10.12 -11.21 0.58
C VAL A 83 8.61 -11.29 0.57
N ALA A 84 8.07 -12.47 0.24
CA ALA A 84 6.63 -12.72 0.30
C ALA A 84 6.17 -12.67 1.76
N THR A 85 5.20 -11.82 2.10
CA THR A 85 4.81 -11.63 3.51
C THR A 85 3.77 -12.62 4.00
N GLY A 86 2.98 -13.19 3.07
CA GLY A 86 1.79 -13.97 3.39
C GLY A 86 0.59 -13.11 3.82
N ASP A 87 0.71 -11.78 3.77
CA ASP A 87 -0.41 -10.86 4.01
C ASP A 87 -1.41 -10.88 2.84
N PRO A 88 -2.66 -10.43 3.06
CA PRO A 88 -3.62 -10.26 1.98
C PRO A 88 -3.06 -9.36 0.87
N ALA A 89 -3.11 -9.83 -0.37
CA ALA A 89 -2.70 -9.10 -1.57
C ALA A 89 -3.94 -8.58 -2.32
N PRO A 90 -4.50 -7.42 -1.92
CA PRO A 90 -5.81 -6.97 -2.39
C PRO A 90 -5.86 -6.71 -3.89
N VAL A 91 -4.73 -6.33 -4.50
CA VAL A 91 -4.68 -6.08 -5.96
C VAL A 91 -4.65 -7.39 -6.74
N CYS A 92 -3.96 -8.42 -6.25
CA CYS A 92 -4.00 -9.75 -6.86
C CYS A 92 -5.43 -10.29 -6.92
N ALA A 93 -6.16 -10.20 -5.79
CA ALA A 93 -7.55 -10.64 -5.71
C ALA A 93 -8.48 -9.87 -6.67
N LYS A 94 -8.33 -8.54 -6.75
CA LYS A 94 -9.10 -7.70 -7.69
C LYS A 94 -8.84 -8.03 -9.16
N LEU A 95 -7.63 -8.47 -9.48
CA LEU A 95 -7.21 -8.83 -10.84
C LEU A 95 -7.45 -10.33 -11.15
N GLY A 96 -8.02 -11.10 -10.21
CA GLY A 96 -8.24 -12.53 -10.39
C GLY A 96 -6.95 -13.36 -10.48
N VAL A 97 -5.85 -12.86 -9.94
CA VAL A 97 -4.53 -13.51 -9.94
C VAL A 97 -4.23 -14.10 -8.56
N GLN A 98 -3.65 -15.30 -8.53
CA GLN A 98 -3.25 -15.96 -7.28
C GLN A 98 -2.18 -15.14 -6.53
N ALA A 99 -2.35 -14.99 -5.22
CA ALA A 99 -1.39 -14.34 -4.34
C ALA A 99 -0.25 -15.30 -3.94
N PRO A 100 1.00 -14.81 -3.75
CA PRO A 100 1.43 -13.44 -4.01
C PRO A 100 1.59 -13.17 -5.51
N CYS A 101 1.47 -11.91 -5.92
CA CYS A 101 1.62 -11.49 -7.32
C CYS A 101 2.39 -10.18 -7.42
N LEU A 102 2.84 -9.82 -8.62
CA LEU A 102 3.52 -8.57 -8.92
C LEU A 102 2.59 -7.65 -9.73
N PRO A 103 1.83 -6.75 -9.10
CA PRO A 103 1.02 -5.77 -9.81
C PRO A 103 1.91 -4.72 -10.48
N LEU A 104 1.67 -4.48 -11.76
CA LEU A 104 2.36 -3.45 -12.52
C LEU A 104 1.62 -2.12 -12.43
N ARG A 105 2.38 -1.05 -12.18
CA ARG A 105 1.90 0.33 -12.07
C ARG A 105 1.70 1.01 -13.44
N MET A 106 1.30 0.26 -14.46
CA MET A 106 1.15 0.78 -15.83
C MET A 106 0.14 1.92 -15.94
N LEU A 107 -1.01 1.79 -15.27
CA LEU A 107 -2.05 2.82 -15.28
C LEU A 107 -1.62 4.12 -14.57
N PRO A 108 -1.16 4.12 -13.31
CA PRO A 108 -0.73 5.37 -12.67
C PRO A 108 0.49 6.00 -13.35
N LEU A 109 1.41 5.21 -13.91
CA LEU A 109 2.56 5.74 -14.65
C LEU A 109 2.16 6.39 -15.99
N SER A 110 1.20 5.81 -16.71
CA SER A 110 0.67 6.42 -17.95
C SER A 110 -0.17 7.67 -17.67
N GLN A 111 -1.04 7.64 -16.65
CA GLN A 111 -1.87 8.78 -16.26
C GLN A 111 -1.05 9.99 -15.81
N SER A 112 0.00 9.79 -15.02
CA SER A 112 0.90 10.88 -14.61
C SER A 112 1.63 11.56 -15.78
N ARG A 113 1.71 10.89 -16.94
CA ARG A 113 2.34 11.36 -18.17
C ARG A 113 1.32 11.80 -19.23
N LEU A 114 0.03 11.71 -18.93
CA LEU A 114 -1.08 12.05 -19.83
C LEU A 114 -1.01 11.30 -21.18
N ILE A 115 -0.58 10.04 -21.15
CA ILE A 115 -0.55 9.15 -22.32
C ILE A 115 -1.36 7.89 -22.05
N THR A 116 -1.69 7.13 -23.09
CA THR A 116 -2.35 5.84 -22.96
C THR A 116 -1.41 4.77 -22.40
N MET A 117 -1.98 3.69 -21.87
CA MET A 117 -1.19 2.55 -21.39
C MET A 117 -0.38 1.87 -22.50
N ASP A 118 -0.91 1.85 -23.73
CA ASP A 118 -0.24 1.24 -24.87
C ASP A 118 0.94 2.09 -25.35
N GLU A 119 0.75 3.41 -25.43
CA GLU A 119 1.84 4.36 -25.70
C GLU A 119 2.93 4.24 -24.63
N TRP A 120 2.54 4.23 -23.34
CA TRP A 120 3.48 4.04 -22.24
C TRP A 120 4.25 2.73 -22.38
N ARG A 121 3.56 1.60 -22.58
CA ARG A 121 4.21 0.29 -22.77
C ARG A 121 5.19 0.30 -23.94
N SER A 122 4.82 0.93 -25.06
CA SER A 122 5.66 1.01 -26.26
C SER A 122 6.92 1.88 -26.08
N SER A 123 6.84 2.88 -25.19
CA SER A 123 7.94 3.78 -24.86
C SER A 123 9.04 3.12 -24.02
N LEU A 124 8.71 2.06 -23.27
CA LEU A 124 9.64 1.38 -22.38
C LEU A 124 10.61 0.49 -23.17
N LYS A 125 11.91 0.76 -23.04
CA LYS A 125 13.01 -0.03 -23.61
C LYS A 125 13.82 -0.65 -22.49
N GLY A 126 14.22 -1.91 -22.66
CA GLY A 126 14.93 -2.67 -21.61
C GLY A 126 14.08 -3.83 -21.12
N ALA A 127 14.43 -4.35 -19.94
CA ALA A 127 13.74 -5.47 -19.33
C ALA A 127 14.02 -5.53 -17.83
N ILE A 128 13.02 -5.97 -17.08
CA ILE A 128 13.17 -6.41 -15.70
C ILE A 128 13.04 -7.93 -15.69
N SER A 129 14.04 -8.61 -15.15
CA SER A 129 14.02 -10.05 -14.93
C SER A 129 13.64 -10.38 -13.49
N LEU A 130 12.83 -11.41 -13.31
CA LEU A 130 12.43 -11.98 -12.03
C LEU A 130 13.20 -13.28 -11.79
N GLU A 131 13.78 -13.40 -10.61
CA GLU A 131 14.37 -14.61 -10.06
C GLU A 131 13.67 -14.94 -8.73
N VAL A 132 13.16 -16.17 -8.60
CA VAL A 132 12.69 -16.68 -7.31
C VAL A 132 13.87 -17.36 -6.64
N VAL A 133 14.32 -16.83 -5.52
CA VAL A 133 15.45 -17.38 -4.77
C VAL A 133 14.92 -18.50 -3.89
N ALA A 134 15.27 -19.75 -4.21
CA ALA A 134 14.87 -20.85 -3.35
C ALA A 134 15.45 -20.63 -1.94
N PRO A 135 14.65 -20.85 -0.88
CA PRO A 135 15.15 -20.69 0.47
C PRO A 135 16.38 -21.60 0.65
N PRO A 136 17.44 -21.15 1.36
CA PRO A 136 18.53 -22.04 1.72
C PRO A 136 17.94 -23.27 2.43
N PRO A 137 18.44 -24.49 2.17
CA PRO A 137 17.97 -25.68 2.87
C PRO A 137 18.02 -25.39 4.36
N PRO A 138 16.97 -25.70 5.14
CA PRO A 138 16.96 -25.39 6.55
C PRO A 138 18.23 -25.94 7.16
N ALA A 139 18.97 -25.09 7.88
CA ALA A 139 20.12 -25.53 8.66
C ALA A 139 19.64 -26.74 9.46
N ALA A 140 20.32 -27.88 9.30
CA ALA A 140 19.98 -29.09 10.02
C ALA A 140 20.09 -28.78 11.52
N TYR A 141 18.96 -28.45 12.14
CA TYR A 141 18.89 -28.31 13.58
C TYR A 141 19.21 -29.70 14.13
N ALA A 142 20.31 -29.78 14.88
CA ALA A 142 20.72 -30.99 15.57
C ALA A 142 19.51 -31.56 16.35
N PRO A 143 19.27 -32.88 16.30
CA PRO A 143 18.13 -33.47 16.97
C PRO A 143 18.21 -33.15 18.45
N VAL A 144 17.19 -32.48 18.97
CA VAL A 144 16.96 -32.37 20.40
C VAL A 144 16.77 -33.79 20.91
N VAL A 145 17.62 -34.19 21.83
CA VAL A 145 17.65 -35.53 22.42
C VAL A 145 16.27 -35.85 22.97
N ASP A 146 15.64 -36.87 22.39
CA ASP A 146 14.35 -37.39 22.79
C ASP A 146 14.51 -38.09 24.14
N VAL A 147 14.02 -37.46 25.21
CA VAL A 147 13.95 -38.10 26.53
C VAL A 147 12.76 -39.04 26.49
N ALA A 148 13.10 -40.33 26.43
CA ALA A 148 12.19 -41.45 26.45
C ALA A 148 11.02 -41.29 27.44
N THR A 149 9.81 -41.70 27.04
CA THR A 149 9.23 -43.01 27.42
C THR A 149 7.68 -43.05 27.27
N HIS A 150 7.18 -44.25 26.93
CA HIS A 150 5.81 -44.80 27.04
C HIS A 150 4.76 -44.52 25.94
N PRO A 151 4.35 -45.55 25.15
CA PRO A 151 3.32 -45.48 24.11
C PRO A 151 1.92 -45.79 24.67
N ALA A 152 1.47 -45.04 25.68
CA ALA A 152 0.13 -45.22 26.25
C ALA A 152 -0.46 -43.91 26.81
N ALA A 153 -0.51 -42.85 25.99
CA ALA A 153 -1.28 -41.64 26.30
C ALA A 153 -1.60 -40.81 25.04
N LEU A 154 -1.89 -41.46 23.91
CA LEU A 154 -2.37 -40.77 22.71
C LEU A 154 -3.88 -40.56 22.81
N GLY A 155 -4.28 -39.44 23.41
CA GLY A 155 -5.69 -39.05 23.39
C GLY A 155 -6.07 -37.89 24.32
N ALA A 156 -5.37 -36.74 24.26
CA ALA A 156 -5.94 -35.46 24.73
C ALA A 156 -5.08 -34.20 24.47
N VAL A 157 -3.75 -34.30 24.30
CA VAL A 157 -2.88 -33.12 24.56
C VAL A 157 -2.52 -32.29 23.30
N GLY A 158 -2.73 -32.82 22.08
CA GLY A 158 -2.30 -32.15 20.83
C GLY A 158 -3.03 -30.84 20.49
N VAL A 159 -4.23 -30.60 21.04
CA VAL A 159 -5.04 -29.40 20.74
C VAL A 159 -4.73 -28.24 21.69
N MET A 160 -4.20 -28.50 22.90
CA MET A 160 -3.89 -27.43 23.85
C MET A 160 -2.59 -26.68 23.53
N GLY A 161 -1.59 -27.31 22.93
CA GLY A 161 -0.29 -26.68 22.64
C GLY A 161 -0.37 -25.57 21.57
N LEU A 162 -1.08 -25.82 20.47
CA LEU A 162 -1.28 -24.82 19.41
C LEU A 162 -2.24 -23.70 19.85
N ALA A 163 -3.29 -24.04 20.59
CA ALA A 163 -4.19 -23.03 21.18
C ALA A 163 -3.47 -22.16 22.23
N ALA A 164 -2.50 -22.70 22.97
CA ALA A 164 -1.69 -21.94 23.92
C ALA A 164 -0.73 -20.98 23.21
N VAL A 165 -0.07 -21.37 22.11
CA VAL A 165 0.86 -20.48 21.38
C VAL A 165 0.10 -19.39 20.60
N VAL A 166 -1.02 -19.73 19.96
CA VAL A 166 -1.92 -18.76 19.31
C VAL A 166 -2.58 -17.86 20.37
N GLY A 167 -2.98 -18.43 21.50
CA GLY A 167 -3.51 -17.69 22.65
C GLY A 167 -2.49 -16.72 23.24
N LEU A 168 -1.22 -17.13 23.36
CA LEU A 168 -0.15 -16.30 23.90
C LEU A 168 0.21 -15.15 22.95
N THR A 169 0.32 -15.41 21.65
CA THR A 169 0.58 -14.36 20.64
C THR A 169 -0.61 -13.40 20.49
N TRP A 170 -1.84 -13.91 20.53
CA TRP A 170 -3.05 -13.06 20.56
C TRP A 170 -3.14 -12.26 21.86
N MET A 171 -2.80 -12.85 23.01
CA MET A 171 -2.80 -12.17 24.31
C MET A 171 -1.71 -11.10 24.38
N ILE A 172 -0.51 -11.33 23.80
CA ILE A 172 0.56 -10.34 23.69
C ILE A 172 0.13 -9.20 22.76
N ARG A 173 -0.43 -9.49 21.59
CA ARG A 173 -0.97 -8.46 20.68
C ARG A 173 -2.12 -7.68 21.31
N ARG A 174 -3.01 -8.34 22.05
CA ARG A 174 -4.12 -7.71 22.78
C ARG A 174 -3.60 -6.83 23.92
N ARG A 175 -2.61 -7.30 24.69
CA ARG A 175 -1.95 -6.51 25.75
C ARG A 175 -1.20 -5.31 25.17
N GLN A 176 -0.53 -5.45 24.03
CA GLN A 176 0.12 -4.33 23.36
C GLN A 176 -0.89 -3.31 22.83
N LYS A 177 -2.01 -3.74 22.23
CA LYS A 177 -3.11 -2.85 21.82
C LYS A 177 -3.78 -2.13 23.00
N LEU A 178 -3.84 -2.78 24.15
CA LEU A 178 -4.41 -2.21 25.38
C LEU A 178 -3.42 -1.35 26.17
N SER A 179 -2.11 -1.46 25.89
CA SER A 179 -1.10 -0.64 26.55
C SER A 179 -1.21 0.84 26.15
N PRO A 180 -0.91 1.79 27.07
CA PRO A 180 -0.91 3.22 26.77
C PRO A 180 -0.06 3.60 25.55
N ALA A 181 1.08 2.91 25.37
CA ALA A 181 1.97 3.08 24.22
C ALA A 181 1.34 2.63 22.90
N GLY A 182 0.67 1.47 22.90
CA GLY A 182 -0.02 0.95 21.72
C GLY A 182 -1.23 1.78 21.33
N GLN A 183 -1.96 2.31 22.32
CA GLN A 183 -3.07 3.23 22.07
C GLN A 183 -2.58 4.51 21.39
N LEU A 184 -1.51 5.13 21.90
CA LEU A 184 -0.96 6.37 21.34
C LEU A 184 -0.44 6.16 19.91
N ARG A 185 0.30 5.07 19.67
CA ARG A 185 0.76 4.72 18.31
C ARG A 185 -0.37 4.46 17.33
N SER A 186 -1.39 3.72 17.76
CA SER A 186 -2.56 3.47 16.91
C SER A 186 -3.30 4.76 16.56
N LEU A 187 -3.34 5.71 17.49
CA LEU A 187 -4.00 6.99 17.32
C LEU A 187 -3.23 7.89 16.32
N VAL A 188 -1.90 7.95 16.43
CA VAL A 188 -1.04 8.61 15.43
C VAL A 188 -1.19 8.00 14.05
N ALA A 189 -1.20 6.66 13.95
CA ALA A 189 -1.38 5.97 12.68
C ALA A 189 -2.76 6.27 12.04
N ARG A 190 -3.82 6.38 12.85
CA ARG A 190 -5.15 6.77 12.35
C ARG A 190 -5.17 8.22 11.87
N VAL A 191 -4.61 9.15 12.65
CA VAL A 191 -4.54 10.58 12.28
C VAL A 191 -3.72 10.75 11.00
N SER A 192 -2.57 10.11 10.89
CA SER A 192 -1.74 10.13 9.67
C SER A 192 -2.49 9.60 8.45
N LYS A 193 -3.21 8.48 8.60
CA LYS A 193 -4.03 7.92 7.51
C LYS A 193 -5.15 8.86 7.09
N LYS A 194 -5.84 9.51 8.04
CA LYS A 194 -6.92 10.49 7.74
C LYS A 194 -6.37 11.77 7.12
N LEU A 195 -5.20 12.22 7.57
CA LEU A 195 -4.52 13.40 7.03
C LEU A 195 -4.12 13.19 5.57
N ALA A 196 -3.65 12.00 5.19
CA ALA A 196 -3.30 11.68 3.81
C ALA A 196 -4.49 11.77 2.82
N THR A 197 -5.72 11.75 3.33
CA THR A 197 -6.96 11.90 2.55
C THR A 197 -7.61 13.28 2.69
N ALA A 198 -6.99 14.20 3.45
CA ALA A 198 -7.50 15.54 3.68
C ALA A 198 -7.08 16.52 2.57
N ASP A 199 -7.58 17.75 2.64
CA ASP A 199 -7.23 18.84 1.73
C ASP A 199 -5.73 19.18 1.79
N ALA A 200 -5.14 19.50 0.64
CA ALA A 200 -3.74 19.88 0.48
C ALA A 200 -3.31 21.03 1.42
N VAL A 201 -4.19 21.99 1.68
CA VAL A 201 -3.93 23.12 2.59
C VAL A 201 -3.76 22.65 4.04
N PHE A 202 -4.59 21.69 4.45
CA PHE A 202 -4.55 21.11 5.79
C PHE A 202 -3.34 20.18 5.97
N ILE A 203 -2.99 19.44 4.91
CA ILE A 203 -1.77 18.61 4.87
C ILE A 203 -0.53 19.49 5.06
N ALA A 204 -0.41 20.60 4.33
CA ALA A 204 0.78 21.47 4.38
C ALA A 204 1.01 22.10 5.77
N THR A 205 -0.07 22.38 6.50
CA THR A 205 0.01 23.02 7.83
C THR A 205 0.25 22.02 8.97
N VAL A 206 -0.29 20.81 8.88
CA VAL A 206 -0.28 19.85 10.00
C VAL A 206 0.81 18.77 9.87
N SER A 207 1.23 18.43 8.66
CA SER A 207 2.21 17.34 8.43
C SER A 207 3.54 17.52 9.17
N PRO A 208 4.19 18.71 9.16
CA PRO A 208 5.47 18.87 9.86
C PRO A 208 5.38 18.67 11.38
N ALA A 209 4.24 19.01 11.97
CA ALA A 209 3.99 18.81 13.40
C ALA A 209 3.72 17.33 13.72
N LEU A 210 2.97 16.63 12.85
CA LEU A 210 2.64 15.22 13.03
C LEU A 210 3.86 14.31 12.83
N GLU A 211 4.74 14.63 11.87
CA GLU A 211 6.00 13.91 11.66
C GLU A 211 6.92 14.01 12.87
N ARG A 212 7.08 15.22 13.43
CA ARG A 212 7.86 15.43 14.66
C ARG A 212 7.26 14.68 15.85
N ALA A 213 5.93 14.68 16.00
CA ALA A 213 5.26 13.94 17.06
C ALA A 213 5.49 12.42 16.91
N THR A 214 5.48 11.91 15.69
CA THR A 214 5.72 10.49 15.39
C THR A 214 7.17 10.11 15.71
N ALA A 215 8.15 10.91 15.26
CA ALA A 215 9.56 10.69 15.55
C ALA A 215 9.87 10.65 17.06
N ILE A 216 9.31 11.58 17.83
CA ILE A 216 9.46 11.62 19.30
C ILE A 216 8.91 10.36 19.98
N LEU A 217 7.82 9.81 19.46
CA LEU A 217 7.18 8.59 19.99
C LEU A 217 7.93 7.31 19.60
N ASP A 218 8.52 7.28 18.40
CA ASP A 218 9.32 6.15 17.93
C ASP A 218 10.66 6.06 18.65
N GLU A 219 11.29 7.21 18.93
CA GLU A 219 12.49 7.33 19.78
C GLU A 219 12.23 7.02 21.27
N ARG A 220 10.99 6.68 21.66
CA ARG A 220 10.53 6.46 23.06
C ARG A 220 10.87 7.62 24.02
N ARG A 221 10.94 8.85 23.51
CA ARG A 221 11.33 10.03 24.31
C ARG A 221 10.22 10.56 25.21
N VAL A 222 8.99 10.05 25.05
CA VAL A 222 7.84 10.39 25.88
C VAL A 222 7.22 9.11 26.42
N ASP A 223 7.13 8.99 27.74
CA ASP A 223 6.38 7.91 28.39
C ASP A 223 4.88 8.13 28.15
N PRO A 224 4.16 7.20 27.49
CA PRO A 224 2.73 7.34 27.19
C PRO A 224 1.83 7.36 28.43
N SER A 225 2.35 6.92 29.58
CA SER A 225 1.65 6.96 30.88
C SER A 225 1.91 8.24 31.67
N SER A 226 2.87 9.07 31.25
CA SER A 226 3.17 10.37 31.86
C SER A 226 2.09 11.42 31.58
N LYS A 227 2.11 12.51 32.36
CA LYS A 227 1.22 13.67 32.13
C LYS A 227 1.43 14.28 30.75
N GLU A 228 2.67 14.27 30.27
CA GLU A 228 3.08 14.74 28.95
C GLU A 228 2.51 13.84 27.86
N GLY A 229 2.59 12.51 28.01
CA GLY A 229 2.00 11.54 27.09
C GLY A 229 0.47 11.65 27.01
N GLN A 230 -0.19 11.90 28.14
CA GLN A 230 -1.64 12.13 28.18
C GLN A 230 -2.04 13.44 27.46
N ARG A 231 -1.26 14.52 27.61
CA ARG A 231 -1.49 15.77 26.87
C ARG A 231 -1.35 15.57 25.36
N VAL A 232 -0.32 14.85 24.92
CA VAL A 232 -0.12 14.54 23.49
C VAL A 232 -1.30 13.73 22.95
N ARG A 233 -1.79 12.75 23.72
CA ARG A 233 -2.98 11.97 23.36
C ARG A 233 -4.22 12.84 23.18
N GLU A 234 -4.48 13.77 24.11
CA GLU A 234 -5.64 14.66 24.05
C GLU A 234 -5.59 15.58 22.82
N ILE A 235 -4.41 16.13 22.53
CA ILE A 235 -4.20 16.97 21.35
C ILE A 235 -4.48 16.16 20.08
N LEU A 236 -3.94 14.94 19.97
CA LEU A 236 -4.16 14.11 18.80
C LEU A 236 -5.63 13.69 18.64
N LEU A 237 -6.35 13.44 19.73
CA LEU A 237 -7.80 13.19 19.70
C LEU A 237 -8.58 14.40 19.19
N ARG A 238 -8.17 15.60 19.59
CA ARG A 238 -8.78 16.84 19.09
C ARG A 238 -8.51 17.05 17.59
N VAL A 239 -7.29 16.73 17.13
CA VAL A 239 -6.95 16.76 15.70
C VAL A 239 -7.75 15.70 14.93
N GLU A 240 -7.90 14.49 15.46
CA GLU A 240 -8.74 13.44 14.87
C GLU A 240 -10.19 13.91 14.69
N SER A 241 -10.77 14.53 15.72
CA SER A 241 -12.15 15.09 15.66
C SER A 241 -12.30 16.17 14.59
N ARG A 242 -11.34 17.08 14.48
CA ARG A 242 -11.35 18.14 13.45
C ARG A 242 -11.22 17.59 12.04
N LEU A 243 -10.42 16.54 11.85
CA LEU A 243 -10.32 15.84 10.57
C LEU A 243 -11.64 15.16 10.20
N ASP A 244 -12.32 14.55 11.17
CA ASP A 244 -13.61 13.90 10.93
C ASP A 244 -14.71 14.91 10.56
N GLU A 245 -14.75 16.07 11.22
CA GLU A 245 -15.62 17.21 10.85
C GLU A 245 -15.33 17.66 9.41
N ALA A 246 -14.07 17.92 9.06
CA ALA A 246 -13.71 18.38 7.72
C ALA A 246 -14.08 17.37 6.61
N VAL A 247 -13.92 16.06 6.87
CA VAL A 247 -14.33 15.01 5.92
C VAL A 247 -15.85 14.96 5.78
N ALA A 248 -16.60 15.11 6.87
CA ALA A 248 -18.05 15.15 6.83
C ALA A 248 -18.57 16.36 6.02
N ASP A 249 -17.99 17.54 6.25
CA ASP A 249 -18.35 18.76 5.53
C ASP A 249 -18.03 18.65 4.04
N ALA A 250 -16.86 18.12 3.68
CA ALA A 250 -16.48 17.89 2.29
C ALA A 250 -17.41 16.89 1.59
N LYS A 251 -17.89 15.87 2.32
CA LYS A 251 -18.86 14.92 1.80
C LYS A 251 -20.23 15.58 1.59
N ALA A 252 -20.71 16.36 2.56
CA ALA A 252 -21.97 17.09 2.44
C ALA A 252 -21.97 18.07 1.26
N ALA A 253 -20.87 18.80 1.05
CA ALA A 253 -20.69 19.70 -0.09
C ALA A 253 -20.74 18.96 -1.44
N LYS A 254 -20.14 17.77 -1.53
CA LYS A 254 -20.21 16.92 -2.74
C LYS A 254 -21.62 16.40 -3.00
N GLU A 255 -22.34 15.99 -1.96
CA GLU A 255 -23.72 15.53 -2.09
C GLU A 255 -24.65 16.66 -2.54
N GLN A 256 -24.47 17.87 -2.04
CA GLN A 256 -25.20 19.05 -2.50
C GLN A 256 -24.90 19.37 -3.97
N ALA A 257 -23.63 19.40 -4.37
CA ALA A 257 -23.27 19.66 -5.76
C ALA A 257 -23.85 18.62 -6.74
N ALA A 258 -23.87 17.34 -6.34
CA ALA A 258 -24.49 16.28 -7.14
C ALA A 258 -26.02 16.43 -7.23
N ALA A 259 -26.67 16.89 -6.16
CA ALA A 259 -28.11 17.17 -6.18
C ALA A 259 -28.45 18.36 -7.09
N ASP A 260 -27.63 19.42 -7.08
CA ASP A 260 -27.80 20.59 -7.94
C ASP A 260 -27.58 20.23 -9.42
N GLU A 261 -26.59 19.39 -9.72
CA GLU A 261 -26.35 18.88 -11.07
C GLU A 261 -27.55 18.07 -11.60
N LEU A 262 -28.10 17.16 -10.78
CA LEU A 262 -29.30 16.39 -11.13
C LEU A 262 -30.52 17.29 -11.35
N ALA A 263 -30.69 18.33 -10.53
CA ALA A 263 -31.77 19.29 -10.70
C ALA A 263 -31.65 20.04 -12.04
N ALA A 264 -30.43 20.46 -12.41
CA ALA A 264 -30.16 21.11 -13.69
C ALA A 264 -30.43 20.19 -14.89
N GLU A 265 -30.05 18.91 -14.82
CA GLU A 265 -30.36 17.93 -15.87
C GLU A 265 -31.87 17.71 -16.04
N MET A 266 -32.62 17.64 -14.93
CA MET A 266 -34.08 17.51 -14.97
C MET A 266 -34.76 18.74 -15.57
N GLU A 267 -34.30 19.95 -15.24
CA GLU A 267 -34.81 21.19 -15.84
C GLU A 267 -34.54 21.23 -17.34
N ALA A 268 -33.33 20.87 -17.77
CA ALA A 268 -32.98 20.80 -19.19
C ALA A 268 -33.83 19.76 -19.95
N ALA A 269 -34.08 18.59 -19.36
CA ALA A 269 -34.93 17.56 -19.96
C ALA A 269 -36.40 18.03 -20.07
N LEU A 270 -36.91 18.74 -19.08
CA LEU A 270 -38.27 19.30 -19.10
C LEU A 270 -38.42 20.41 -20.15
N GLU A 271 -37.39 21.25 -20.33
CA GLU A 271 -37.38 22.29 -21.35
C GLU A 271 -37.37 21.67 -22.77
N ALA A 272 -36.51 20.67 -23.01
CA ALA A 272 -36.48 19.94 -24.27
C ALA A 272 -37.83 19.26 -24.60
N ALA A 273 -38.50 18.68 -23.60
CA ALA A 273 -39.83 18.09 -23.77
C ALA A 273 -40.90 19.13 -24.13
N ARG A 274 -40.84 20.34 -23.53
CA ARG A 274 -41.73 21.45 -23.88
C ARG A 274 -41.52 21.94 -25.30
N GLU A 275 -40.27 22.05 -25.75
CA GLU A 275 -39.94 22.44 -27.12
C GLU A 275 -40.44 21.42 -28.15
N ALA A 276 -40.33 20.12 -27.84
CA ALA A 276 -40.84 19.05 -28.69
C ALA A 276 -42.38 19.10 -28.83
N ASP A 277 -43.12 19.29 -27.73
CA ASP A 277 -44.59 19.42 -27.77
C ASP A 277 -45.04 20.68 -28.53
N ALA A 278 -44.35 21.81 -28.32
CA ALA A 278 -44.63 23.04 -29.05
C ALA A 278 -44.39 22.90 -30.56
N SER A 279 -43.37 22.13 -30.96
CA SER A 279 -43.06 21.83 -32.35
C SER A 279 -44.12 20.90 -32.99
N ALA A 280 -44.59 19.90 -32.24
CA ALA A 280 -45.63 18.97 -32.69
C ALA A 280 -46.98 19.66 -32.95
N ARG A 281 -47.34 20.70 -32.17
CA ARG A 281 -48.60 21.45 -32.34
C ARG A 281 -48.61 22.45 -33.51
N ARG A 282 -47.46 22.73 -34.12
CA ARG A 282 -47.36 23.65 -35.28
C ARG A 282 -47.48 22.94 -36.63
N VAL A 283 -47.51 21.61 -36.64
CA VAL A 283 -47.75 20.75 -37.81
C VAL A 283 -49.23 20.40 -37.88
#